data_AF-T1JJ23-F1
#
_entry.id   AF-T1JJ23-F1
#
_cell.length_a   1.000
_cell.length_b   1.000
_cell.length_c   1.000
_cell.angle_alpha   90.00
_cell.angle_beta   90.00
_cell.angle_gamma   90.00
#
_symmetry.space_group_name_H-M   'P 1'
#
loop_
_entity.id
_entity.type
_entity.pdbx_description
1 polymer ?
#
loop_
_entity_poly.entity_id
_entity_poly.type
_entity_poly.pdbx_seq_one_letter_code
_entity_poly.pdbx_strand_id
1 'polypeptide(L)'
;CGLKNLILGEQLCDHIYCHRCGKAGGDSSSQEELCGYCNSPVDFKMIKSHYDNCDMYPINCNFCNRKFIRWTMKIHMLECARNLRKCKFWPMGCQFQGTRFEIERHESDHNAHIELIMSLLMNLQTEQSRNASMLLRSFDEHLSLRDVVSSSQCKWNELAEIKSSAAVKCDCVDLENNENYMKMKEMQEKQEMEINSCKQQLNDLELKYTNMIGELVSQNTQTEPNSGSVNEANEELNNKITEFEKCLADQNVILKTLTEQQTEQSDKVEKYEATVTAMKTANDKLTKSVAEDKIVIRAALGLDGNETPGDKIEKICKKQNYLESKLTSFEYIWKVEKFTEVQAKASYPSAVYSDPFYTSQFGYKMQFELYPNGQ
;
A
#
# COMPACT_ATOMS: atom_id res chain seq x y z
N CYS A 1 -36.15 -19.72 22.72
CA CYS A 1 -35.00 -20.00 21.84
C CYS A 1 -33.75 -20.05 22.71
N GLY A 2 -32.96 -21.12 22.57
CA GLY A 2 -32.10 -21.64 23.64
C GLY A 2 -31.04 -20.69 24.20
N LEU A 3 -30.94 -20.68 25.53
CA LEU A 3 -29.71 -20.58 26.29
C LEU A 3 -29.84 -21.52 27.49
N LYS A 4 -28.95 -22.50 27.57
CA LYS A 4 -28.77 -23.37 28.74
C LYS A 4 -28.22 -22.51 29.88
N ASN A 5 -28.90 -22.48 31.02
CA ASN A 5 -28.22 -22.61 32.30
C ASN A 5 -29.20 -23.08 33.38
N LEU A 6 -28.81 -24.17 34.04
CA LEU A 6 -29.48 -24.75 35.19
C LEU A 6 -29.32 -23.82 36.38
N ILE A 7 -30.43 -23.46 37.04
CA ILE A 7 -30.60 -23.66 38.49
C ILE A 7 -32.08 -23.99 38.69
N LEU A 8 -32.38 -25.29 38.87
CA LEU A 8 -33.67 -25.77 39.37
C LEU A 8 -33.60 -25.73 40.90
N GLY A 9 -34.41 -24.88 41.51
CA GLY A 9 -34.87 -25.05 42.89
C GLY A 9 -36.33 -25.45 42.83
N GLU A 10 -36.63 -26.69 43.23
CA GLU A 10 -38.00 -27.21 43.33
C GLU A 10 -38.76 -26.52 44.46
N GLN A 11 -40.03 -26.17 44.21
CA GLN A 11 -41.14 -26.47 45.14
C GLN A 11 -42.51 -26.27 44.48
N LEU A 12 -43.17 -27.41 44.24
CA LEU A 12 -44.57 -27.77 44.54
C LEU A 12 -45.75 -26.85 44.12
N CYS A 13 -46.57 -27.45 43.23
CA CYS A 13 -48.00 -27.31 42.94
C CYS A 13 -48.60 -25.99 42.38
N ASP A 14 -49.20 -26.18 41.20
CA ASP A 14 -50.40 -25.61 40.60
C ASP A 14 -50.52 -24.08 40.36
N HIS A 15 -50.42 -23.79 39.05
CA HIS A 15 -50.79 -22.57 38.30
C HIS A 15 -49.61 -21.74 37.79
N ILE A 16 -49.25 -22.01 36.53
CA ILE A 16 -48.28 -21.23 35.75
C ILE A 16 -48.96 -19.94 35.30
N TYR A 17 -48.52 -18.80 35.85
CA TYR A 17 -48.83 -17.47 35.33
C TYR A 17 -47.58 -16.83 34.72
N CYS A 18 -47.71 -16.27 33.52
CA CYS A 18 -46.68 -15.42 32.91
C CYS A 18 -46.71 -14.05 33.57
N HIS A 19 -45.65 -13.70 34.32
CA HIS A 19 -45.49 -12.42 35.03
C HIS A 19 -45.42 -11.18 34.09
N ARG A 20 -45.51 -11.36 32.76
CA ARG A 20 -45.50 -10.26 31.79
C ARG A 20 -46.85 -9.95 31.15
N CYS A 21 -47.84 -10.83 31.29
CA CYS A 21 -49.17 -10.63 30.70
C CYS A 21 -50.18 -10.30 31.80
N GLY A 22 -50.04 -9.11 32.39
CA GLY A 22 -51.00 -8.56 33.34
C GLY A 22 -52.21 -7.95 32.64
N LYS A 23 -53.36 -8.63 32.79
CA LYS A 23 -54.76 -8.21 32.59
C LYS A 23 -55.38 -8.15 31.18
N ALA A 24 -56.58 -8.74 31.18
CA ALA A 24 -57.71 -8.53 30.30
C ALA A 24 -58.41 -7.18 30.55
N GLY A 25 -59.02 -6.62 29.51
CA GLY A 25 -59.94 -5.48 29.58
C GLY A 25 -59.89 -4.65 28.31
N GLY A 26 -61.05 -4.27 27.78
CA GLY A 26 -61.24 -3.76 26.43
C GLY A 26 -60.66 -2.39 26.08
N ASP A 27 -60.97 -2.04 24.84
CA ASP A 27 -60.76 -0.80 24.10
C ASP A 27 -59.52 -0.69 23.20
N SER A 28 -59.83 -0.15 22.02
CA SER A 28 -59.08 -0.16 20.77
C SER A 28 -57.84 0.72 20.89
N SER A 29 -56.65 0.17 20.71
CA SER A 29 -55.45 0.95 20.37
C SER A 29 -54.30 0.00 20.02
N SER A 30 -53.57 0.33 18.96
CA SER A 30 -52.38 -0.35 18.43
C SER A 30 -51.54 -1.15 19.44
N GLN A 31 -51.32 -2.44 19.18
CA GLN A 31 -50.27 -3.21 19.87
C GLN A 31 -48.91 -2.65 19.44
N GLU A 32 -48.38 -1.71 20.21
CA GLU A 32 -47.03 -1.18 20.06
C GLU A 32 -46.01 -2.16 20.65
N GLU A 33 -45.11 -2.67 19.81
CA GLU A 33 -43.95 -3.47 20.22
C GLU A 33 -42.67 -2.61 20.18
N LEU A 34 -41.70 -2.89 21.05
CA LEU A 34 -40.42 -2.19 21.04
C LEU A 34 -39.55 -2.72 19.90
N CYS A 35 -39.00 -1.81 19.08
CA CYS A 35 -38.06 -2.17 18.02
C CYS A 35 -36.77 -2.77 18.60
N GLY A 36 -36.37 -3.96 18.15
CA GLY A 36 -35.17 -4.64 18.64
C GLY A 36 -33.82 -3.95 18.35
N TYR A 37 -33.80 -2.87 17.56
CA TYR A 37 -32.58 -2.13 17.21
C TYR A 37 -32.48 -0.77 17.90
N CYS A 38 -33.58 0.00 17.94
CA CYS A 38 -33.61 1.33 18.58
C CYS A 38 -34.43 1.40 19.87
N ASN A 39 -35.07 0.31 20.29
CA ASN A 39 -35.95 0.21 21.45
C ASN A 39 -37.09 1.25 21.50
N SER A 40 -37.46 1.83 20.36
CA SER A 40 -38.61 2.74 20.27
C SER A 40 -39.92 1.94 20.16
N PRO A 41 -41.02 2.38 20.80
CA PRO A 41 -42.33 1.75 20.64
C PRO A 41 -42.83 1.99 19.20
N VAL A 42 -43.20 0.91 18.52
CA VAL A 42 -43.67 0.92 17.13
C VAL A 42 -44.84 -0.06 17.01
N ASP A 43 -45.93 0.34 16.36
CA ASP A 43 -47.04 -0.56 16.04
C ASP A 43 -46.53 -1.81 15.32
N PHE A 44 -46.91 -2.99 15.80
CA PHE A 44 -46.50 -4.28 15.23
C PHE A 44 -46.72 -4.35 13.70
N LYS A 45 -47.77 -3.70 13.18
CA LYS A 45 -48.06 -3.67 11.74
C LYS A 45 -47.07 -2.80 10.96
N MET A 46 -46.46 -1.80 11.61
CA MET A 46 -45.54 -0.83 11.02
C MET A 46 -44.06 -1.14 11.33
N ILE A 47 -43.74 -2.22 12.03
CA ILE A 47 -42.35 -2.55 12.39
C ILE A 47 -41.46 -2.77 11.14
N LYS A 48 -42.03 -3.28 10.04
CA LYS A 48 -41.31 -3.47 8.77
C LYS A 48 -40.96 -2.13 8.11
N SER A 49 -41.93 -1.21 8.01
CA SER A 49 -41.69 0.14 7.46
C SER A 49 -40.83 0.99 8.38
N HIS A 50 -40.82 0.69 9.69
CA HIS A 50 -39.87 1.28 10.63
C HIS A 50 -38.42 0.86 10.32
N TYR A 51 -38.13 -0.40 9.95
CA TYR A 51 -36.77 -0.80 9.58
C TYR A 51 -36.21 0.00 8.40
N ASP A 52 -37.05 0.47 7.49
CA ASP A 52 -36.64 1.33 6.37
C ASP A 52 -36.17 2.72 6.84
N ASN A 53 -36.59 3.17 8.02
CA ASN A 53 -36.28 4.50 8.58
C ASN A 53 -35.55 4.48 9.94
N CYS A 54 -35.36 3.31 10.54
CA CYS A 54 -34.71 3.15 11.83
C CYS A 54 -33.21 3.44 11.71
N ASP A 55 -32.71 4.42 12.46
CA ASP A 55 -31.30 4.81 12.47
C ASP A 55 -30.38 3.70 13.01
N MET A 56 -30.91 2.84 13.88
CA MET A 56 -30.14 1.74 14.47
C MET A 56 -30.16 0.46 13.63
N TYR A 57 -30.92 0.43 12.52
CA TYR A 57 -31.03 -0.74 11.66
C TYR A 57 -29.77 -0.93 10.80
N PRO A 58 -29.21 -2.16 10.72
CA PRO A 58 -28.06 -2.44 9.87
C PRO A 58 -28.40 -2.41 8.38
N ILE A 59 -27.66 -1.63 7.60
CA ILE A 59 -27.78 -1.52 6.15
C ILE A 59 -26.43 -1.84 5.47
N ASN A 60 -26.48 -2.28 4.22
CA ASN A 60 -25.27 -2.54 3.43
C ASN A 60 -24.77 -1.22 2.82
N CYS A 61 -23.45 -1.02 2.80
CA CYS A 61 -22.85 0.09 2.06
C CYS A 61 -22.79 -0.23 0.56
N ASN A 62 -23.25 0.69 -0.29
CA ASN A 62 -23.22 0.50 -1.75
C ASN A 62 -21.81 0.43 -2.35
N PHE A 63 -20.79 0.90 -1.63
CA PHE A 63 -19.42 0.97 -2.13
C PHE A 63 -18.57 -0.23 -1.71
N CYS A 64 -18.69 -0.69 -0.46
CA CYS A 64 -17.91 -1.83 0.05
C CYS A 64 -18.74 -3.08 0.35
N ASN A 65 -20.07 -3.02 0.17
CA ASN A 65 -21.04 -4.08 0.47
C ASN A 65 -21.00 -4.66 1.91
N ARG A 66 -20.32 -4.01 2.85
CA ARG A 66 -20.30 -4.40 4.27
C ARG A 66 -21.50 -3.80 5.03
N LYS A 67 -21.91 -4.48 6.11
CA LYS A 67 -23.06 -4.09 6.97
C LYS A 67 -22.63 -3.06 8.02
N PHE A 68 -23.33 -1.94 8.07
CA PHE A 68 -23.14 -0.88 9.07
C PHE A 68 -24.48 -0.41 9.63
N ILE A 69 -24.46 0.15 10.83
CA ILE A 69 -25.64 0.78 11.43
C ILE A 69 -25.99 2.04 10.59
N ARG A 70 -27.27 2.25 10.25
CA ARG A 70 -27.68 3.38 9.40
C ARG A 70 -27.19 4.74 9.92
N TRP A 71 -27.22 4.97 11.23
CA TRP A 71 -26.68 6.17 11.87
C TRP A 71 -25.20 6.41 11.55
N THR A 72 -24.37 5.35 11.57
CA THR A 72 -22.93 5.46 11.30
C THR A 72 -22.59 5.43 9.81
N MET A 73 -23.58 5.22 8.94
CA MET A 73 -23.39 5.16 7.48
C MET A 73 -22.81 6.46 6.92
N LYS A 74 -23.20 7.63 7.46
CA LYS A 74 -22.65 8.92 7.00
C LYS A 74 -21.15 9.05 7.28
N ILE A 75 -20.70 8.58 8.44
CA ILE A 75 -19.29 8.57 8.83
C ILE A 75 -18.54 7.52 7.99
N HIS A 76 -19.11 6.31 7.89
CA HIS A 76 -18.57 5.26 7.04
C HIS A 76 -18.44 5.69 5.59
N MET A 77 -19.40 6.39 4.99
CA MET A 77 -19.32 6.85 3.58
C MET A 77 -18.12 7.76 3.34
N LEU A 78 -17.80 8.65 4.29
CA LEU A 78 -16.63 9.52 4.21
C LEU A 78 -15.31 8.73 4.27
N GLU A 79 -15.25 7.67 5.08
CA GLU A 79 -14.08 6.79 5.19
C GLU A 79 -14.01 5.78 4.02
N CYS A 80 -15.14 5.26 3.58
CA CYS A 80 -15.28 4.25 2.54
C CYS A 80 -14.84 4.82 1.18
N ALA A 81 -15.34 6.00 0.82
CA ALA A 81 -14.93 6.66 -0.42
C ALA A 81 -13.43 7.04 -0.43
N ARG A 82 -12.85 7.33 0.74
CA ARG A 82 -11.42 7.67 0.87
C ARG A 82 -10.49 6.44 0.88
N ASN A 83 -10.98 5.29 1.32
CA ASN A 83 -10.17 4.09 1.51
C ASN A 83 -10.32 3.03 0.41
N LEU A 84 -11.32 3.19 -0.47
CA LEU A 84 -11.45 2.36 -1.67
C LEU A 84 -10.47 2.84 -2.73
N ARG A 85 -9.56 1.94 -3.10
CA ARG A 85 -8.60 2.15 -4.17
C ARG A 85 -8.96 1.25 -5.35
N LYS A 86 -8.51 1.63 -6.53
CA LYS A 86 -8.60 0.80 -7.74
C LYS A 86 -7.31 0.01 -7.90
N CYS A 87 -7.40 -1.20 -8.45
CA CYS A 87 -6.23 -2.00 -8.80
C CYS A 87 -5.29 -1.23 -9.75
N LYS A 88 -3.97 -1.41 -9.65
CA LYS A 88 -2.99 -0.81 -10.57
C LYS A 88 -3.21 -1.17 -12.05
N PHE A 89 -3.86 -2.30 -12.32
CA PHE A 89 -4.22 -2.76 -13.67
C PHE A 89 -5.58 -2.22 -14.16
N TRP A 90 -6.20 -1.27 -13.45
CA TRP A 90 -7.48 -0.67 -13.85
C TRP A 90 -7.45 -0.05 -15.27
N PRO A 91 -6.42 0.72 -15.66
CA PRO A 91 -6.32 1.24 -17.03
C PRO A 91 -6.24 0.15 -18.11
N MET A 92 -5.79 -1.06 -17.74
CA MET A 92 -5.72 -2.23 -18.62
C MET A 92 -7.01 -3.06 -18.60
N GLY A 93 -8.04 -2.63 -17.86
CA GLY A 93 -9.36 -3.27 -17.83
C GLY A 93 -9.65 -4.10 -16.58
N CYS A 94 -8.77 -4.10 -15.56
CA CYS A 94 -9.09 -4.75 -14.29
C CYS A 94 -10.17 -3.95 -13.53
N GLN A 95 -11.31 -4.56 -13.25
CA GLN A 95 -12.45 -3.89 -12.59
C GLN A 95 -12.41 -3.99 -11.06
N PHE A 96 -11.31 -4.50 -10.48
CA PHE A 96 -11.22 -4.70 -9.05
C PHE A 96 -10.98 -3.38 -8.30
N GLN A 97 -11.81 -3.15 -7.28
CA GLN A 97 -11.70 -2.04 -6.33
C GLN A 97 -11.94 -2.56 -4.91
N GLY A 98 -11.20 -2.03 -3.95
CA GLY A 98 -11.28 -2.52 -2.57
C GLY A 98 -10.45 -1.67 -1.61
N THR A 99 -10.44 -2.08 -0.35
CA THR A 99 -9.54 -1.50 0.66
C THR A 99 -8.07 -1.80 0.34
N ARG A 100 -7.12 -1.08 0.96
CA ARG A 100 -5.68 -1.33 0.79
C ARG A 100 -5.31 -2.81 0.94
N PHE A 101 -5.81 -3.45 2.00
CA PHE A 101 -5.54 -4.88 2.27
C PHE A 101 -6.15 -5.82 1.22
N GLU A 102 -7.36 -5.52 0.74
CA GLU A 102 -8.02 -6.31 -0.30
C GLU A 102 -7.31 -6.19 -1.65
N ILE A 103 -6.78 -5.01 -1.98
CA ILE A 103 -5.95 -4.79 -3.17
C ILE A 103 -4.60 -5.46 -3.03
N GLU A 104 -3.91 -5.34 -1.90
CA GLU A 104 -2.62 -6.02 -1.69
C GLU A 104 -2.78 -7.54 -1.85
N ARG A 105 -3.88 -8.12 -1.35
CA ARG A 105 -4.23 -9.52 -1.57
C ARG A 105 -4.55 -9.84 -3.03
N HIS A 106 -5.34 -9.00 -3.71
CA HIS A 106 -5.68 -9.19 -5.12
C HIS A 106 -4.47 -9.04 -6.05
N GLU A 107 -3.59 -8.09 -5.78
CA GLU A 107 -2.34 -7.90 -6.52
C GLU A 107 -1.32 -9.01 -6.24
N SER A 108 -1.38 -9.64 -5.05
CA SER A 108 -0.61 -10.84 -4.75
C SER A 108 -1.07 -12.05 -5.58
N ASP A 109 -2.35 -12.09 -5.95
CA ASP A 109 -2.90 -13.08 -6.87
C ASP A 109 -2.68 -12.63 -8.34
N HIS A 110 -1.48 -12.91 -8.83
CA HIS A 110 -1.04 -12.45 -10.16
C HIS A 110 -1.76 -13.13 -11.32
N ASN A 111 -2.46 -14.25 -11.08
CA ASN A 111 -3.05 -15.07 -12.14
C ASN A 111 -4.11 -14.30 -12.95
N ALA A 112 -4.99 -13.57 -12.28
CA ALA A 112 -6.04 -12.78 -12.94
C ALA A 112 -5.45 -11.68 -13.86
N HIS A 113 -4.33 -11.09 -13.46
CA HIS A 113 -3.66 -10.06 -14.26
C HIS A 113 -2.87 -10.66 -15.42
N ILE A 114 -2.22 -11.82 -15.21
CA ILE A 114 -1.50 -12.53 -16.28
C ILE A 114 -2.47 -12.98 -17.36
N GLU A 115 -3.63 -13.55 -17.01
CA GLU A 115 -4.67 -13.93 -17.98
C GLU A 115 -5.19 -12.73 -18.78
N LEU A 116 -5.47 -11.62 -18.09
CA LEU A 116 -5.91 -10.38 -18.74
C LEU A 116 -4.85 -9.86 -19.73
N ILE A 117 -3.59 -9.78 -19.31
CA ILE A 117 -2.47 -9.33 -20.16
C ILE A 117 -2.28 -10.29 -21.33
N MET A 118 -2.34 -11.60 -21.10
CA MET A 118 -2.18 -12.60 -22.15
C MET A 118 -3.31 -12.49 -23.18
N SER A 119 -4.55 -12.26 -22.76
CA SER A 119 -5.68 -12.02 -23.66
C SER A 119 -5.48 -10.75 -24.49
N LEU A 120 -5.03 -9.64 -23.87
CA LEU A 120 -4.75 -8.40 -24.58
C LEU A 120 -3.61 -8.57 -25.61
N LEU A 121 -2.56 -9.30 -25.25
CA LEU A 121 -1.44 -9.61 -26.15
C LEU A 121 -1.88 -10.48 -27.33
N MET A 122 -2.69 -11.51 -27.09
CA MET A 122 -3.24 -12.35 -28.15
C MET A 122 -4.11 -11.54 -29.11
N ASN A 123 -4.98 -10.68 -28.59
CA ASN A 123 -5.82 -9.81 -29.41
C ASN A 123 -4.98 -8.84 -30.25
N LEU A 124 -3.96 -8.22 -29.66
CA LEU A 124 -3.05 -7.33 -30.38
C LEU A 124 -2.31 -8.08 -31.51
N GLN A 125 -1.85 -9.30 -31.26
CA GLN A 125 -1.18 -10.12 -32.26
C GLN A 125 -2.13 -10.54 -33.40
N THR A 126 -3.40 -10.82 -33.10
CA THR A 126 -4.41 -11.09 -34.13
C THR A 126 -4.72 -9.85 -34.97
N GLU A 127 -4.83 -8.67 -34.37
CA GLU A 127 -5.08 -7.41 -35.08
C GLU A 127 -3.88 -7.02 -35.96
N GLN A 128 -2.65 -7.18 -35.47
CA GLN A 128 -1.45 -6.96 -36.28
C GLN A 128 -1.41 -7.89 -37.52
N SER A 129 -1.76 -9.17 -37.34
CA SER A 129 -1.81 -10.14 -38.43
C SER A 129 -2.92 -9.80 -39.44
N ARG A 130 -4.08 -9.35 -38.96
CA ARG A 130 -5.19 -8.90 -39.79
C ARG A 130 -4.82 -7.67 -40.62
N ASN A 131 -4.20 -6.67 -39.99
CA ASN A 131 -3.74 -5.46 -40.67
C ASN A 131 -2.68 -5.76 -41.73
N ALA A 132 -1.72 -6.64 -41.44
CA ALA A 132 -0.72 -7.09 -42.41
C ALA A 132 -1.38 -7.78 -43.63
N SER A 133 -2.40 -8.62 -43.41
CA SER A 133 -3.13 -9.27 -44.51
C SER A 133 -3.93 -8.29 -45.36
N MET A 134 -4.51 -7.26 -44.74
CA MET A 134 -5.25 -6.22 -45.45
C MET A 134 -4.34 -5.36 -46.32
N LEU A 135 -3.17 -4.99 -45.81
CA LEU A 135 -2.16 -4.27 -46.59
C LEU A 135 -1.68 -5.11 -47.78
N LEU A 136 -1.36 -6.40 -47.56
CA LEU A 136 -0.92 -7.29 -48.63
C LEU A 136 -1.97 -7.41 -49.76
N ARG A 137 -3.25 -7.56 -49.40
CA ARG A 137 -4.35 -7.61 -50.37
C ARG A 137 -4.50 -6.32 -51.17
N SER A 138 -4.37 -5.17 -50.51
CA SER A 138 -4.42 -3.86 -51.17
C SER A 138 -3.25 -3.65 -52.14
N PHE A 139 -2.05 -4.15 -51.80
CA PHE A 139 -0.89 -4.14 -52.69
C PHE A 139 -1.08 -5.06 -53.91
N ASP A 140 -1.62 -6.26 -53.73
CA ASP A 140 -1.90 -7.21 -54.83
C ASP A 140 -2.96 -6.67 -55.80
N GLU A 141 -4.01 -6.03 -55.28
CA GLU A 141 -5.04 -5.36 -56.09
C GLU A 141 -4.41 -4.24 -56.96
N HIS A 142 -3.46 -3.48 -56.41
CA HIS A 142 -2.73 -2.45 -57.14
C HIS A 142 -1.80 -3.00 -58.23
N LEU A 143 -1.14 -4.14 -57.98
CA LEU A 143 -0.28 -4.83 -58.95
C LEU A 143 -1.11 -5.38 -60.12
N SER A 144 -2.24 -6.01 -59.84
CA SER A 144 -3.16 -6.53 -60.87
C SER A 144 -3.69 -5.42 -61.78
N LEU A 145 -4.06 -4.27 -61.23
CA LEU A 145 -4.48 -3.10 -62.02
C LEU A 145 -3.33 -2.56 -62.90
N ARG A 146 -2.09 -2.52 -62.38
CA ARG A 146 -0.91 -2.11 -63.15
C ARG A 146 -0.64 -3.07 -64.32
N ASP A 147 -0.81 -4.37 -64.14
CA ASP A 147 -0.59 -5.36 -65.20
C ASP A 147 -1.64 -5.25 -66.31
N VAL A 148 -2.90 -4.97 -65.96
CA VAL A 148 -3.97 -4.70 -66.95
C VAL A 148 -3.68 -3.44 -67.77
N VAL A 149 -3.21 -2.37 -67.13
CA VAL A 149 -2.81 -1.13 -67.81
C VAL A 149 -1.60 -1.38 -68.72
N SER A 150 -0.61 -2.13 -68.26
CA SER A 150 0.59 -2.46 -69.03
C SER A 150 0.27 -3.32 -70.26
N SER A 151 -0.58 -4.34 -70.11
CA SER A 151 -1.07 -5.18 -71.22
C SER A 151 -1.85 -4.39 -72.26
N SER A 152 -2.65 -3.42 -71.81
CA SER A 152 -3.37 -2.51 -72.70
C SER A 152 -2.41 -1.61 -73.47
N GLN A 153 -1.36 -1.08 -72.82
CA GLN A 153 -0.32 -0.25 -73.42
C GLN A 153 0.47 -0.99 -74.52
N CYS A 154 0.78 -2.28 -74.32
CA CYS A 154 1.46 -3.11 -75.32
C CYS A 154 0.63 -3.26 -76.60
N LYS A 155 -0.70 -3.46 -76.47
CA LYS A 155 -1.62 -3.50 -77.62
C LYS A 155 -1.66 -2.19 -78.40
N TRP A 156 -1.53 -1.05 -77.72
CA TRP A 156 -1.46 0.26 -78.38
C TRP A 156 -0.16 0.45 -79.18
N ASN A 157 0.96 -0.04 -78.65
CA ASN A 157 2.25 0.03 -79.35
C ASN A 157 2.31 -0.89 -80.57
N GLU A 158 1.71 -2.08 -80.50
CA GLU A 158 1.63 -3.03 -81.62
C GLU A 158 0.76 -2.48 -82.78
N LEU A 159 -0.33 -1.76 -82.46
CA LEU A 159 -1.16 -1.05 -83.46
C LEU A 159 -0.45 0.15 -84.10
N ALA A 160 0.51 0.78 -83.40
CA ALA A 160 1.29 1.89 -83.92
C ALA A 160 2.39 1.42 -84.90
N GLU A 161 3.01 0.27 -84.65
CA GLU A 161 4.02 -0.33 -85.55
C GLU A 161 3.41 -0.79 -86.89
N ILE A 162 2.18 -1.29 -86.89
CA ILE A 162 1.44 -1.66 -88.12
C ILE A 162 1.19 -0.43 -89.02
N LYS A 163 1.00 0.77 -88.45
CA LYS A 163 0.86 2.02 -89.23
C LYS A 163 2.18 2.50 -89.85
N SER A 164 3.32 2.14 -89.26
CA SER A 164 4.64 2.58 -89.74
C SER A 164 5.19 1.71 -90.89
N SER A 165 4.73 0.46 -91.02
CA SER A 165 5.25 -0.52 -91.98
C SER A 165 4.49 -0.58 -93.32
N ALA A 166 3.34 0.11 -93.44
CA ALA A 166 2.52 0.13 -94.67
C ALA A 166 2.86 1.27 -95.66
N ALA A 167 4.04 1.89 -95.55
CA ALA A 167 4.50 2.91 -96.50
C ALA A 167 5.21 2.27 -97.71
N VAL A 168 4.49 1.45 -98.47
CA VAL A 168 4.92 1.04 -99.82
C VAL A 168 4.33 2.02 -100.83
N LYS A 169 5.24 2.73 -101.49
CA LYS A 169 4.97 3.65 -102.60
C LYS A 169 4.35 2.87 -103.76
N CYS A 170 3.09 3.15 -104.09
CA CYS A 170 2.50 2.75 -105.37
C CYS A 170 1.88 3.98 -106.03
N ASP A 171 2.35 4.25 -107.25
CA ASP A 171 1.75 5.18 -108.18
C ASP A 171 0.31 4.75 -108.53
N CYS A 172 -0.51 5.73 -108.94
CA CYS A 172 -1.91 5.66 -109.40
C CYS A 172 -2.97 5.15 -108.41
N VAL A 173 -3.76 6.07 -107.83
CA VAL A 173 -5.23 6.25 -107.97
C VAL A 173 -5.64 7.47 -107.13
N ASP A 174 -6.42 8.39 -107.69
CA ASP A 174 -7.02 9.53 -106.96
C ASP A 174 -7.83 9.04 -105.75
N LEU A 175 -7.29 9.25 -104.54
CA LEU A 175 -7.85 8.77 -103.27
C LEU A 175 -9.06 9.58 -102.76
N GLU A 176 -9.41 10.69 -103.40
CA GLU A 176 -10.53 11.55 -102.97
C GLU A 176 -11.92 10.99 -103.32
N ASN A 177 -12.01 9.92 -104.14
CA ASN A 177 -13.28 9.32 -104.57
C ASN A 177 -13.55 7.89 -104.05
N ASN A 178 -12.78 7.41 -103.07
CA ASN A 178 -13.04 6.09 -102.46
C ASN A 178 -14.07 6.20 -101.33
N GLU A 179 -15.25 5.61 -101.53
CA GLU A 179 -16.37 5.61 -100.57
C GLU A 179 -15.97 5.09 -99.17
N ASN A 180 -14.98 4.19 -99.10
CA ASN A 180 -14.45 3.69 -97.83
C ASN A 180 -13.56 4.71 -97.10
N TYR A 181 -12.87 5.61 -97.81
CA TYR A 181 -12.07 6.67 -97.21
C TYR A 181 -12.95 7.75 -96.59
N MET A 182 -14.04 8.14 -97.27
CA MET A 182 -15.03 9.08 -96.74
C MET A 182 -15.75 8.52 -95.51
N LYS A 183 -16.16 7.24 -95.53
CA LYS A 183 -16.76 6.56 -94.36
C LYS A 183 -15.80 6.44 -93.18
N MET A 184 -14.51 6.18 -93.43
CA MET A 184 -13.48 6.17 -92.38
C MET A 184 -13.31 7.55 -91.76
N LYS A 185 -13.29 8.60 -92.59
CA LYS A 185 -13.16 9.99 -92.13
C LYS A 185 -14.38 10.44 -91.32
N GLU A 186 -15.60 10.13 -91.77
CA GLU A 186 -16.83 10.38 -91.01
C GLU A 186 -16.85 9.62 -89.67
N MET A 187 -16.38 8.37 -89.65
CA MET A 187 -16.29 7.59 -88.42
C MET A 187 -15.24 8.17 -87.46
N GLN A 188 -14.13 8.68 -87.99
CA GLN A 188 -13.08 9.34 -87.21
C GLN A 188 -13.56 10.67 -86.62
N GLU A 189 -14.29 11.48 -87.40
CA GLU A 189 -14.92 12.72 -86.94
C GLU A 189 -15.97 12.44 -85.86
N LYS A 190 -16.76 11.37 -86.02
CA LYS A 190 -17.74 10.95 -85.01
C LYS A 190 -17.09 10.50 -83.71
N GLN A 191 -16.03 9.69 -83.80
CA GLN A 191 -15.24 9.27 -82.64
C GLN A 191 -14.59 10.47 -81.94
N GLU A 192 -14.12 11.46 -82.70
CA GLU A 192 -13.53 12.68 -82.13
C GLU A 192 -14.56 13.53 -81.39
N MET A 193 -15.78 13.66 -81.92
CA MET A 193 -16.90 14.30 -81.21
C MET A 193 -17.27 13.56 -79.91
N GLU A 194 -17.32 12.23 -79.93
CA GLU A 194 -17.61 11.42 -78.74
C GLU A 194 -16.50 11.54 -77.68
N ILE A 195 -15.23 11.54 -78.09
CA ILE A 195 -14.08 11.76 -77.20
C ILE A 195 -14.14 13.16 -76.58
N ASN A 196 -14.46 14.19 -77.36
CA ASN A 196 -14.55 15.55 -76.85
C ASN A 196 -15.72 15.73 -75.87
N SER A 197 -16.86 15.07 -76.14
CA SER A 197 -17.98 15.00 -75.20
C SER A 197 -17.60 14.30 -73.89
N CYS A 198 -16.90 13.16 -73.97
CA CYS A 198 -16.44 12.41 -72.80
C CYS A 198 -15.40 13.21 -71.97
N LYS A 199 -14.47 13.90 -72.63
CA LYS A 199 -13.53 14.82 -71.97
C LYS A 199 -14.26 15.94 -71.23
N GLN A 200 -15.30 16.51 -71.83
CA GLN A 200 -16.09 17.56 -71.20
C GLN A 200 -16.85 17.04 -69.96
N GLN A 201 -17.41 15.83 -70.03
CA GLN A 201 -18.03 15.18 -68.88
C GLN A 201 -17.04 14.88 -67.74
N LEU A 202 -15.79 14.51 -68.07
CA LEU A 202 -14.74 14.30 -67.06
C LEU A 202 -14.37 15.61 -66.35
N ASN A 203 -14.22 16.71 -67.10
CA ASN A 203 -13.94 18.03 -66.51
C ASN A 203 -15.09 18.51 -65.61
N ASP A 204 -16.34 18.28 -66.01
CA ASP A 204 -17.50 18.63 -65.20
C ASP A 204 -17.57 17.80 -63.90
N LEU A 205 -17.18 16.52 -63.96
CA LEU A 205 -17.06 15.66 -62.78
C LEU A 205 -15.92 16.11 -61.86
N GLU A 206 -14.76 16.46 -62.43
CA GLU A 206 -13.60 16.97 -61.68
C GLU A 206 -13.94 18.27 -60.96
N LEU A 207 -14.65 19.19 -61.61
CA LEU A 207 -15.13 20.42 -60.99
C LEU A 207 -16.12 20.13 -59.85
N LYS A 208 -17.03 19.16 -60.03
CA LYS A 208 -17.95 18.72 -58.96
C LYS A 208 -17.21 18.13 -57.77
N TYR A 209 -16.23 17.26 -57.98
CA TYR A 209 -15.43 16.70 -56.90
C TYR A 209 -14.62 17.79 -56.17
N THR A 210 -14.05 18.74 -56.91
CA THR A 210 -13.30 19.86 -56.34
C THR A 210 -14.18 20.74 -55.47
N ASN A 211 -15.40 21.05 -55.93
CA ASN A 211 -16.37 21.82 -55.16
C ASN A 211 -16.84 21.05 -53.91
N MET A 212 -17.10 19.74 -54.03
CA MET A 212 -17.50 18.90 -52.89
C MET A 212 -16.38 18.78 -51.84
N ILE A 213 -15.12 18.67 -52.27
CA ILE A 213 -13.97 18.71 -51.36
C ILE A 213 -13.87 20.08 -50.69
N GLY A 214 -14.06 21.18 -51.43
CA GLY A 214 -14.08 22.53 -50.88
C GLY A 214 -15.18 22.75 -49.83
N GLU A 215 -16.38 22.21 -50.07
CA GLU A 215 -17.48 22.23 -49.11
C GLU A 215 -17.19 21.38 -47.88
N LEU A 216 -16.64 20.16 -48.03
CA LEU A 216 -16.25 19.31 -46.91
C LEU A 216 -15.13 19.94 -46.05
N VAL A 217 -14.15 20.60 -46.69
CA VAL A 217 -13.09 21.35 -45.99
C VAL A 217 -13.67 22.57 -45.28
N SER A 218 -14.64 23.26 -45.88
CA SER A 218 -15.33 24.39 -45.26
C SER A 218 -16.22 23.94 -44.09
N GLN A 219 -16.83 22.75 -44.16
CA GLN A 219 -17.58 22.15 -43.06
C GLN A 219 -16.65 21.67 -41.94
N ASN A 220 -15.48 21.10 -42.26
CA ASN A 220 -14.48 20.72 -41.25
C ASN A 220 -13.88 21.92 -40.52
N THR A 221 -13.66 23.04 -41.22
CA THR A 221 -13.19 24.28 -40.58
C THR A 221 -14.27 24.95 -39.72
N GLN A 222 -15.56 24.73 -39.99
CA GLN A 222 -16.66 25.20 -39.13
C GLN A 222 -16.99 24.25 -37.97
N THR A 223 -16.60 22.97 -38.04
CA THR A 223 -16.64 22.03 -36.89
C THR A 223 -15.37 22.07 -36.03
N GLU A 224 -14.38 22.88 -36.42
CA GLU A 224 -13.12 23.15 -35.71
C GLU A 224 -13.08 24.25 -34.61
N PRO A 225 -14.16 24.68 -33.92
CA PRO A 225 -13.99 25.53 -32.72
C PRO A 225 -13.22 24.86 -31.57
N ASN A 226 -12.93 23.56 -31.66
CA ASN A 226 -12.34 22.77 -30.57
C ASN A 226 -10.82 22.50 -30.67
N SER A 227 -10.13 22.83 -31.78
CA SER A 227 -8.69 22.55 -31.90
C SER A 227 -7.82 23.48 -31.01
N GLY A 228 -8.24 24.72 -30.80
CA GLY A 228 -7.58 25.66 -29.86
C GLY A 228 -7.77 25.25 -28.40
N SER A 229 -9.00 24.91 -28.00
CA SER A 229 -9.34 24.42 -26.66
C SER A 229 -8.60 23.14 -26.29
N VAL A 230 -8.46 22.19 -27.24
CA VAL A 230 -7.73 20.94 -27.01
C VAL A 230 -6.23 21.19 -26.86
N ASN A 231 -5.65 22.12 -27.61
CA ASN A 231 -4.23 22.47 -27.47
C ASN A 231 -3.93 23.19 -26.15
N GLU A 232 -4.79 24.12 -25.74
CA GLU A 232 -4.69 24.80 -24.43
C GLU A 232 -4.87 23.81 -23.27
N ALA A 233 -5.85 22.90 -23.36
CA ALA A 233 -6.05 21.85 -22.37
C ALA A 233 -4.86 20.87 -22.33
N ASN A 234 -4.23 20.58 -23.46
CA ASN A 234 -3.04 19.73 -23.54
C ASN A 234 -1.80 20.42 -22.95
N GLU A 235 -1.64 21.73 -23.17
CA GLU A 235 -0.58 22.52 -22.55
C GLU A 235 -0.78 22.64 -21.03
N GLU A 236 -2.02 22.84 -20.57
CA GLU A 236 -2.36 22.83 -19.15
C GLU A 236 -2.12 21.45 -18.50
N LEU A 237 -2.45 20.37 -19.22
CA LEU A 237 -2.20 19.00 -18.76
C LEU A 237 -0.70 18.73 -18.66
N ASN A 238 0.10 19.15 -19.64
CA ASN A 238 1.55 19.02 -19.60
C ASN A 238 2.17 19.80 -18.45
N ASN A 239 1.71 21.02 -18.19
CA ASN A 239 2.16 21.81 -17.04
C ASN A 239 1.83 21.09 -15.72
N LYS A 240 0.62 20.55 -15.57
CA LYS A 240 0.26 19.73 -14.39
C LYS A 240 1.11 18.48 -14.26
N ILE A 241 1.45 17.81 -15.36
CA ILE A 241 2.36 16.65 -15.35
C ILE A 241 3.73 17.06 -14.82
N THR A 242 4.32 18.15 -15.30
CA THR A 242 5.62 18.61 -14.81
C THR A 242 5.59 19.00 -13.32
N GLU A 243 4.48 19.57 -12.86
CA GLU A 243 4.29 19.93 -11.46
C GLU A 243 4.17 18.69 -10.56
N PHE A 244 3.48 17.64 -11.04
CA PHE A 244 3.43 16.35 -10.37
C PHE A 244 4.79 15.64 -10.35
N GLU A 245 5.56 15.68 -11.43
CA GLU A 245 6.90 15.11 -11.49
C GLU A 245 7.83 15.76 -10.46
N LYS A 246 7.77 17.09 -10.32
CA LYS A 246 8.51 17.82 -9.29
C LYS A 246 8.07 17.41 -7.88
N CYS A 247 6.76 17.32 -7.64
CA CYS A 247 6.23 16.90 -6.34
C CYS A 247 6.63 15.45 -5.98
N LEU A 248 6.68 14.56 -6.97
CA LEU A 248 7.17 13.19 -6.79
C LEU A 248 8.67 13.16 -6.47
N ALA A 249 9.47 14.02 -7.11
CA ALA A 249 10.89 14.14 -6.79
C ALA A 249 11.09 14.62 -5.34
N ASP A 250 10.34 15.63 -4.91
CA ASP A 250 10.38 16.14 -3.53
C ASP A 250 9.94 15.06 -2.52
N GLN A 251 8.88 14.30 -2.83
CA GLN A 251 8.43 13.18 -2.00
C GLN A 251 9.48 12.07 -1.90
N ASN A 252 10.20 11.76 -2.97
CA ASN A 252 11.28 10.76 -2.94
C ASN A 252 12.44 11.19 -2.03
N VAL A 253 12.78 12.48 -2.01
CA VAL A 253 13.79 13.01 -1.07
C VAL A 253 13.30 12.84 0.37
N ILE A 254 12.06 13.21 0.66
CA ILE A 254 11.47 13.06 2.01
C ILE A 254 11.46 11.60 2.44
N LEU A 255 11.04 10.68 1.56
CA LEU A 255 11.05 9.24 1.83
C LEU A 255 12.45 8.73 2.15
N LYS A 256 13.46 9.17 1.41
CA LYS A 256 14.85 8.81 1.67
C LYS A 256 15.30 9.29 3.05
N THR A 257 15.04 10.55 3.39
CA THR A 257 15.39 11.11 4.70
C THR A 257 14.67 10.40 5.85
N LEU A 258 13.38 10.09 5.69
CA LEU A 258 12.62 9.33 6.69
C LEU A 258 13.17 7.91 6.87
N THR A 259 13.58 7.27 5.78
CA THR A 259 14.17 5.92 5.81
C THR A 259 15.51 5.95 6.57
N GLU A 260 16.37 6.94 6.29
CA GLU A 260 17.64 7.13 6.99
C GLU A 260 17.40 7.37 8.50
N GLN A 261 16.46 8.24 8.86
CA GLN A 261 16.08 8.47 10.27
C GLN A 261 15.55 7.20 10.95
N GLN A 262 14.76 6.39 10.24
CA GLN A 262 14.23 5.15 10.78
C GLN A 262 15.32 4.11 11.03
N THR A 263 16.33 4.02 10.13
CA THR A 263 17.49 3.15 10.36
C THR A 263 18.30 3.59 11.58
N GLU A 264 18.57 4.89 11.74
CA GLU A 264 19.29 5.41 12.91
C GLU A 264 18.53 5.16 14.23
N GLN A 265 17.19 5.27 14.21
CA GLN A 265 16.37 4.95 15.38
C GLN A 265 16.39 3.45 15.70
N SER A 266 16.39 2.58 14.68
CA SER A 266 16.49 1.13 14.86
C SER A 266 17.80 0.75 15.55
N ASP A 267 18.92 1.30 15.10
CA ASP A 267 20.25 1.04 15.70
C ASP A 267 20.31 1.49 17.17
N LYS A 268 19.68 2.63 17.49
CA LYS A 268 19.58 3.11 18.87
C LYS A 268 18.75 2.17 19.75
N VAL A 269 17.62 1.66 19.24
CA VAL A 269 16.77 0.71 19.96
C VAL A 269 17.53 -0.58 20.25
N GLU A 270 18.25 -1.13 19.27
CA GLU A 270 19.05 -2.35 19.44
C GLU A 270 20.14 -2.16 20.53
N LYS A 271 20.79 -0.99 20.54
CA LYS A 271 21.76 -0.64 21.59
C LYS A 271 21.12 -0.54 22.98
N TYR A 272 19.93 0.04 23.10
CA TYR A 272 19.21 0.10 24.36
C TYR A 272 18.77 -1.29 24.83
N GLU A 273 18.29 -2.14 23.92
CA GLU A 273 17.89 -3.51 24.23
C GLU A 273 19.07 -4.36 24.73
N ALA A 274 20.24 -4.23 24.10
CA ALA A 274 21.47 -4.87 24.56
C ALA A 274 21.84 -4.42 25.99
N THR A 275 21.70 -3.13 26.28
CA THR A 275 21.98 -2.55 27.60
C THR A 275 21.02 -3.08 28.67
N VAL A 276 19.72 -3.12 28.37
CA VAL A 276 18.68 -3.66 29.27
C VAL A 276 18.92 -5.15 29.54
N THR A 277 19.30 -5.92 28.52
CA THR A 277 19.60 -7.35 28.65
C THR A 277 20.81 -7.58 29.54
N ALA A 278 21.86 -6.76 29.40
CA ALA A 278 23.03 -6.79 30.28
C ALA A 278 22.66 -6.45 31.74
N MET A 279 21.85 -5.42 31.97
CA MET A 279 21.36 -5.05 33.30
C MET A 279 20.51 -6.16 33.94
N LYS A 280 19.62 -6.79 33.16
CA LYS A 280 18.81 -7.93 33.62
C LYS A 280 19.69 -9.09 34.08
N THR A 281 20.70 -9.43 33.29
CA THR A 281 21.66 -10.49 33.63
C THR A 281 22.44 -10.16 34.91
N ALA A 282 22.84 -8.90 35.10
CA ALA A 282 23.50 -8.47 36.33
C ALA A 282 22.58 -8.57 37.55
N ASN A 283 21.31 -8.17 37.42
CA ASN A 283 20.30 -8.30 38.47
C ASN A 283 20.01 -9.76 38.83
N ASP A 284 19.94 -10.65 37.84
CA ASP A 284 19.73 -12.08 38.08
C ASP A 284 20.90 -12.68 38.88
N LYS A 285 22.14 -12.28 38.56
CA LYS A 285 23.33 -12.66 39.32
C LYS A 285 23.30 -12.13 40.75
N LEU A 286 22.95 -10.86 40.94
CA LEU A 286 22.82 -10.26 42.27
C LEU A 286 21.75 -10.97 43.09
N THR A 287 20.59 -11.27 42.49
CA THR A 287 19.49 -11.98 43.15
C THR A 287 19.92 -13.37 43.61
N LYS A 288 20.69 -14.09 42.78
CA LYS A 288 21.25 -15.39 43.15
C LYS A 288 22.24 -15.28 44.32
N SER A 289 23.16 -14.32 44.28
CA SER A 289 24.13 -14.06 45.36
C SER A 289 23.41 -13.75 46.68
N VAL A 290 22.39 -12.88 46.64
CA VAL A 290 21.59 -12.54 47.83
C VAL A 290 20.85 -13.76 48.37
N ALA A 291 20.34 -14.63 47.51
CA ALA A 291 19.69 -15.87 47.93
C ALA A 291 20.69 -16.84 48.60
N GLU A 292 21.90 -16.96 48.06
CA GLU A 292 22.99 -17.76 48.63
C GLU A 292 23.41 -17.19 50.01
N ASP A 293 23.66 -15.88 50.11
CA ASP A 293 23.97 -15.21 51.37
C ASP A 293 22.86 -15.41 52.41
N LYS A 294 21.59 -15.36 52.00
CA LYS A 294 20.45 -15.61 52.88
C LYS A 294 20.40 -17.05 53.40
N ILE A 295 20.91 -18.03 52.66
CA ILE A 295 21.06 -19.42 53.12
C ILE A 295 22.20 -19.51 54.13
N VAL A 296 23.36 -18.94 53.81
CA VAL A 296 24.54 -18.92 54.70
C VAL A 296 24.20 -18.25 56.03
N ILE A 297 23.50 -17.11 56.00
CA ILE A 297 23.05 -16.40 57.21
C ILE A 297 22.05 -17.24 58.00
N ARG A 298 21.08 -17.90 57.35
CA ARG A 298 20.13 -18.80 58.05
C ARG A 298 20.81 -19.98 58.73
N ALA A 299 21.76 -20.60 58.05
CA ALA A 299 22.58 -21.67 58.61
C ALA A 299 23.42 -21.18 59.80
N ALA A 300 24.08 -20.02 59.67
CA ALA A 300 24.86 -19.40 60.75
C ALA A 300 23.99 -19.01 61.95
N LEU A 301 22.73 -18.62 61.73
CA LEU A 301 21.76 -18.29 62.77
C LEU A 301 21.08 -19.54 63.38
N GLY A 302 21.23 -20.72 62.79
CA GLY A 302 20.71 -21.99 63.34
C GLY A 302 19.20 -22.13 63.22
N LEU A 303 18.61 -21.60 62.14
CA LEU A 303 17.15 -21.54 61.94
C LEU A 303 16.56 -22.77 61.23
N ASP A 304 17.36 -23.79 60.93
CA ASP A 304 16.96 -24.94 60.10
C ASP A 304 16.49 -26.19 60.88
N GLY A 305 16.09 -26.04 62.15
CA GLY A 305 15.56 -27.15 62.96
C GLY A 305 14.38 -26.72 63.84
N ASN A 306 13.40 -27.62 64.00
CA ASN A 306 12.28 -27.50 64.95
C ASN A 306 12.81 -27.46 66.40
N GLU A 307 13.31 -26.31 66.84
CA GLU A 307 13.69 -26.07 68.24
C GLU A 307 12.62 -25.23 68.94
N THR A 308 12.22 -25.68 70.13
CA THR A 308 11.20 -25.06 70.98
C THR A 308 11.68 -23.68 71.45
N PRO A 309 10.74 -22.77 71.80
CA PRO A 309 11.07 -21.38 72.15
C PRO A 309 12.07 -21.23 73.32
N GLY A 310 12.15 -22.22 74.22
CA GLY A 310 13.09 -22.22 75.35
C GLY A 310 14.55 -22.35 74.92
N ASP A 311 14.84 -23.26 73.98
CA ASP A 311 16.21 -23.52 73.50
C ASP A 311 16.76 -22.36 72.65
N LYS A 312 15.87 -21.62 71.98
CA LYS A 312 16.19 -20.42 71.20
C LYS A 312 16.67 -19.28 72.10
N ILE A 313 16.02 -19.06 73.24
CA ILE A 313 16.37 -17.98 74.17
C ILE A 313 17.73 -18.26 74.81
N GLU A 314 18.02 -19.51 75.19
CA GLU A 314 19.31 -19.86 75.79
C GLU A 314 20.47 -19.76 74.78
N LYS A 315 20.26 -20.19 73.51
CA LYS A 315 21.25 -20.01 72.44
C LYS A 315 21.47 -18.53 72.09
N ILE A 316 20.42 -17.71 72.03
CA ILE A 316 20.53 -16.27 71.76
C ILE A 316 21.34 -15.59 72.87
N CYS A 317 21.07 -15.88 74.15
CA CYS A 317 21.85 -15.34 75.26
C CYS A 317 23.33 -15.77 75.23
N LYS A 318 23.63 -17.02 74.83
CA LYS A 318 25.01 -17.49 74.66
C LYS A 318 25.70 -16.84 73.45
N LYS A 319 24.99 -16.65 72.33
CA LYS A 319 25.52 -15.97 71.12
C LYS A 319 25.68 -14.47 71.32
N GLN A 320 24.83 -13.84 72.10
CA GLN A 320 24.91 -12.42 72.43
C GLN A 320 26.13 -12.15 73.31
N ASN A 321 26.40 -12.98 74.32
CA ASN A 321 27.65 -12.91 75.10
C ASN A 321 28.91 -13.21 74.23
N TYR A 322 28.81 -14.15 73.28
CA TYR A 322 29.91 -14.44 72.34
C TYR A 322 30.16 -13.29 71.34
N LEU A 323 29.11 -12.62 70.87
CA LEU A 323 29.22 -11.47 69.98
C LEU A 323 29.68 -10.23 70.75
N GLU A 324 29.20 -9.99 71.97
CA GLU A 324 29.69 -8.92 72.84
C GLU A 324 31.17 -9.12 73.18
N SER A 325 31.63 -10.35 73.42
CA SER A 325 33.07 -10.62 73.61
C SER A 325 33.91 -10.51 72.32
N LYS A 326 33.33 -10.75 71.13
CA LYS A 326 34.01 -10.52 69.84
C LYS A 326 33.97 -9.08 69.34
N LEU A 327 32.94 -8.32 69.70
CA LEU A 327 32.79 -6.90 69.36
C LEU A 327 33.56 -5.99 70.31
N THR A 328 33.99 -6.51 71.47
CA THR A 328 34.80 -5.76 72.44
C THR A 328 36.31 -5.86 72.21
N SER A 329 36.81 -6.81 71.42
CA SER A 329 38.25 -6.87 71.09
C SER A 329 38.55 -6.34 69.69
N PHE A 330 38.72 -5.02 69.57
CA PHE A 330 39.40 -4.40 68.43
C PHE A 330 40.91 -4.43 68.69
N GLU A 331 41.65 -5.20 67.89
CA GLU A 331 43.12 -5.30 67.97
C GLU A 331 43.76 -4.57 66.79
N TYR A 332 44.43 -3.45 67.05
CA TYR A 332 45.22 -2.70 66.07
C TYR A 332 46.70 -2.83 66.40
N ILE A 333 47.46 -3.41 65.47
CA ILE A 333 48.90 -3.58 65.60
C ILE A 333 49.59 -2.52 64.74
N TRP A 334 50.20 -1.53 65.39
CA TRP A 334 51.05 -0.55 64.72
C TRP A 334 52.50 -1.03 64.70
N LYS A 335 53.01 -1.34 63.50
CA LYS A 335 54.41 -1.70 63.31
C LYS A 335 55.21 -0.45 62.95
N VAL A 336 56.17 -0.07 63.80
CA VAL A 336 57.12 1.00 63.50
C VAL A 336 58.35 0.40 62.83
N GLU A 337 58.49 0.60 61.52
CA GLU A 337 59.61 0.06 60.77
C GLU A 337 60.89 0.88 61.00
N LYS A 338 62.03 0.18 61.10
CA LYS A 338 63.36 0.80 61.29
C LYS A 338 63.42 1.73 62.51
N PHE A 339 62.80 1.30 63.62
CA PHE A 339 62.70 2.07 64.87
C PHE A 339 64.04 2.68 65.34
N THR A 340 65.15 1.95 65.20
CA THR A 340 66.49 2.42 65.57
C THR A 340 66.94 3.66 64.76
N GLU A 341 66.55 3.76 63.48
CA GLU A 341 66.83 4.93 62.64
C GLU A 341 65.91 6.10 62.99
N VAL A 342 64.64 5.82 63.32
CA VAL A 342 63.65 6.82 63.74
C VAL A 342 64.07 7.45 65.08
N GLN A 343 64.56 6.64 66.01
CA GLN A 343 65.13 7.09 67.27
C GLN A 343 66.42 7.90 67.07
N ALA A 344 67.33 7.44 66.20
CA ALA A 344 68.57 8.16 65.91
C ALA A 344 68.36 9.52 65.21
N LYS A 345 67.28 9.64 64.42
CA LYS A 345 66.88 10.89 63.73
C LYS A 345 66.08 11.85 64.62
N ALA A 346 65.51 11.38 65.73
CA ALA A 346 64.72 12.18 66.65
C ALA A 346 65.60 13.05 67.56
N SER A 347 66.26 14.05 66.98
CA SER A 347 66.88 15.15 67.74
C SER A 347 65.80 16.15 68.13
N TYR A 348 65.27 16.03 69.36
CA TYR A 348 64.25 16.91 69.94
C TYR A 348 62.84 16.80 69.31
N PRO A 349 61.76 17.03 70.10
CA PRO A 349 60.61 16.14 70.19
C PRO A 349 59.91 15.95 68.85
N SER A 350 60.27 14.87 68.18
CA SER A 350 59.62 14.42 66.96
C SER A 350 58.71 13.27 67.36
N ALA A 351 57.44 13.59 67.61
CA ALA A 351 56.41 12.59 67.81
C ALA A 351 56.18 11.83 66.50
N VAL A 352 56.06 10.51 66.60
CA VAL A 352 55.70 9.66 65.47
C VAL A 352 54.22 9.34 65.59
N TYR A 353 53.48 9.50 64.50
CA TYR A 353 52.05 9.21 64.46
C TYR A 353 51.79 7.92 63.67
N SER A 354 50.84 7.12 64.15
CA SER A 354 50.29 6.02 63.34
C SER A 354 49.37 6.57 62.26
N ASP A 355 49.07 5.75 61.26
CA ASP A 355 47.95 6.05 60.37
C ASP A 355 46.64 6.11 61.17
N PRO A 356 45.70 7.02 60.83
CA PRO A 356 44.42 7.08 61.50
C PRO A 356 43.59 5.81 61.27
N PHE A 357 43.00 5.27 62.32
CA PHE A 357 42.15 4.08 62.28
C PHE A 357 40.82 4.33 63.00
N TYR A 358 39.83 3.46 62.77
CA TYR A 358 38.51 3.54 63.40
C TYR A 358 38.38 2.49 64.48
N THR A 359 37.78 2.84 65.62
CA THR A 359 37.59 1.89 66.73
C THR A 359 36.55 0.80 66.46
N SER A 360 35.66 1.01 65.49
CA SER A 360 34.69 0.02 64.99
C SER A 360 34.10 0.49 63.65
N GLN A 361 33.24 -0.32 63.01
CA GLN A 361 32.55 0.02 61.75
C GLN A 361 31.74 1.35 61.84
N PHE A 362 31.33 1.75 63.05
CA PHE A 362 30.65 3.02 63.32
C PHE A 362 31.36 3.83 64.43
N GLY A 363 32.65 3.59 64.65
CA GLY A 363 33.42 4.10 65.79
C GLY A 363 34.10 5.46 65.56
N TYR A 364 34.86 5.91 66.56
CA TYR A 364 35.64 7.13 66.48
C TYR A 364 36.92 6.92 65.66
N LYS A 365 37.34 7.97 64.94
CA LYS A 365 38.64 8.00 64.24
C LYS A 365 39.73 8.37 65.26
N MET A 366 40.69 7.48 65.47
CA MET A 366 41.82 7.63 66.41
C MET A 366 43.16 7.48 65.69
N GLN A 367 44.24 7.95 66.31
CA GLN A 367 45.62 7.71 65.88
C GLN A 367 46.49 7.56 67.13
N PHE A 368 47.56 6.76 67.04
CA PHE A 368 48.54 6.65 68.13
C PHE A 368 49.66 7.67 67.94
N GLU A 369 50.11 8.23 69.06
CA GLU A 369 51.29 9.08 69.13
C GLU A 369 52.35 8.37 69.96
N LEU A 370 53.55 8.23 69.41
CA LEU A 370 54.69 7.61 70.06
C LEU A 370 55.85 8.60 70.14
N TYR A 371 56.43 8.70 71.33
CA TYR A 371 57.67 9.44 71.57
C TYR A 371 58.83 8.43 71.68
N PRO A 372 59.66 8.26 70.63
CA PRO A 372 60.71 7.23 70.61
C PRO A 372 61.79 7.40 71.70
N ASN A 373 61.82 8.57 72.34
CA ASN A 373 62.76 8.94 73.39
C ASN A 373 62.17 8.83 74.81
N GLY A 374 60.92 8.33 74.95
CA GLY A 374 60.33 7.97 76.25
C GLY A 374 59.96 9.13 77.18
N GLN A 375 59.61 10.30 76.63
CA GLN A 375 59.04 11.42 77.40
C GLN A 375 57.53 11.28 77.61
#